data_AF-A0ABD0AGR5-F1
#
_entry.id   AF-A0ABD0AGR5-F1
#
_cell.length_a   1.000
_cell.length_b   1.000
_cell.length_c   1.000
_cell.angle_alpha   90.00
_cell.angle_beta   90.00
_cell.angle_gamma   90.00
#
_symmetry.space_group_name_H-M   'P 1'
#
loop_
_entity.id
_entity.type
_entity.pdbx_description
1 polymer ?
#
loop_
_entity_poly.entity_id
_entity_poly.type
_entity_poly.pdbx_seq_one_letter_code
_entity_poly.pdbx_strand_id
1 'polypeptide(L)'
;MKLSKILSVGATVLASAALLAACGSNSSKESSSSKKTLNWTVASEIPTMDMSKATDATSFNQLSNTMEGLYRLGKNSKLEKALATSEKVSKDGKTYTYTLRKSKWSDGSELTAKDFVYSWRRTVDPKTASQYSYLFSGIKNADAIVAGKKKPETLGIKAVGKYKLVITLERRIPYFDKLMGFAVFFPQSEKAVAKYGSKYGTASKYVLYNGPFKQVGWTGSNLSWKMVKNPYYWDKKNVKLDTITWSVQKTPSTAYNLYQSNKLDYTGLDASQTKQLKNQKGYVTLNQGATFYLQFNVAKNKYLANTNIRKALSLAVDRKGLTSSLGGNSVPANTLTPTQLTDVNGEDYTKRISKSAKSFYPASTNKNEAVKYMNKGLKELGVSKFSFKILSDDTDAGKKTTEFLQSTFESTFGNKVSVSVQNLPFKTRLSRSTAGNFDIVVSGWSADFADPISFLDLFTSTNPENKGKWKNTSYDKLIADSKTTASTSKRWDDLTKAEDILLNNVGVAPLYYNTNAALIRPTVKDVYQNRGTWNFKDAYIK
;
A
#
# COMPACT_ATOMS: atom_id res chain seq x y z
N MET A 1 -9.12 60.16 66.57
CA MET A 1 -7.71 59.74 66.46
C MET A 1 -7.66 58.26 66.09
N LYS A 2 -7.76 57.79 64.84
CA LYS A 2 -7.49 58.38 63.53
C LYS A 2 -6.08 58.95 63.42
N LEU A 3 -5.09 58.09 63.16
CA LEU A 3 -3.99 58.26 62.17
C LEU A 3 -2.92 57.16 62.23
N SER A 4 -2.93 56.21 63.18
CA SER A 4 -1.87 55.18 63.30
C SER A 4 -2.14 53.83 62.62
N LYS A 5 -3.34 53.57 62.09
CA LYS A 5 -3.68 52.30 61.41
C LYS A 5 -3.59 52.33 59.87
N ILE A 6 -3.28 53.48 59.27
CA ILE A 6 -3.14 53.61 57.80
C ILE A 6 -1.69 53.40 57.35
N LEU A 7 -0.69 53.62 58.20
CA LEU A 7 0.73 53.39 57.87
C LEU A 7 1.18 51.93 57.98
N SER A 8 0.48 51.09 58.77
CA SER A 8 0.81 49.66 58.89
C SER A 8 0.19 48.78 57.80
N VAL A 9 -0.73 49.31 56.98
CA VAL A 9 -1.28 48.60 55.81
C VAL A 9 -0.52 48.97 54.52
N GLY A 10 0.04 50.18 54.44
CA GLY A 10 0.86 50.61 53.30
C GLY A 10 2.22 49.89 53.20
N ALA A 11 2.90 49.64 54.31
CA ALA A 11 4.22 48.99 54.32
C ALA A 11 4.15 47.48 53.97
N THR A 12 3.05 46.80 54.34
CA THR A 12 2.86 45.37 54.07
C THR A 12 2.43 45.11 52.62
N VAL A 13 1.73 46.06 51.98
CA VAL A 13 1.37 45.98 50.55
C VAL A 13 2.58 46.26 49.65
N LEU A 14 3.49 47.16 50.04
CA LEU A 14 4.71 47.45 49.28
C LEU A 14 5.78 46.34 49.38
N ALA A 15 5.92 45.67 50.54
CA ALA A 15 6.82 44.52 50.68
C ALA A 15 6.30 43.27 49.95
N SER A 16 4.98 43.12 49.82
CA SER A 16 4.36 42.03 49.05
C SER A 16 4.46 42.25 47.53
N ALA A 17 4.44 43.50 47.07
CA ALA A 17 4.61 43.85 45.65
C ALA A 17 6.06 43.68 45.16
N ALA A 18 7.06 43.89 46.02
CA ALA A 18 8.47 43.71 45.66
C ALA A 18 8.88 42.22 45.53
N LEU A 19 8.26 41.32 46.31
CA LEU A 19 8.46 39.87 46.19
C LEU A 19 7.73 39.26 44.97
N LEU A 20 6.64 39.89 44.49
CA LEU A 20 5.94 39.48 43.27
C LEU A 20 6.62 39.99 41.98
N ALA A 21 7.37 41.10 42.04
CA ALA A 21 8.13 41.61 40.91
C ALA A 21 9.47 40.87 40.68
N ALA A 22 10.06 40.26 41.72
CA ALA A 22 11.31 39.49 41.60
C ALA A 22 11.13 38.04 41.10
N CYS A 23 9.90 37.51 41.11
CA CYS A 23 9.56 36.24 40.46
C CYS A 23 9.07 36.41 39.00
N GLY A 24 8.92 37.64 38.52
CA GLY A 24 8.40 37.97 37.18
C GLY A 24 9.45 38.10 36.07
N SER A 25 10.76 38.03 36.39
CA SER A 25 11.84 38.23 35.40
C SER A 25 12.60 36.97 35.02
N ASN A 26 12.26 35.80 35.59
CA ASN A 26 12.62 34.51 35.02
C ASN A 26 11.51 34.02 34.09
N SER A 27 11.22 34.85 33.07
CA SER A 27 10.87 34.28 31.78
C SER A 27 12.12 33.56 31.28
N SER A 28 12.30 32.34 31.79
CA SER A 28 12.86 31.31 30.94
C SER A 28 12.03 31.43 29.66
N LYS A 29 12.67 31.95 28.61
CA LYS A 29 12.32 31.52 27.27
C LYS A 29 12.38 29.99 27.38
N GLU A 30 11.25 29.37 27.67
CA GLU A 30 10.88 28.17 26.97
C GLU A 30 11.06 28.59 25.51
N SER A 31 12.27 28.37 25.00
CA SER A 31 12.46 28.14 23.59
C SER A 31 11.39 27.11 23.30
N SER A 32 10.31 27.54 22.65
CA SER A 32 9.26 26.65 22.21
C SER A 32 9.98 25.63 21.34
N SER A 33 10.40 24.52 21.94
CA SER A 33 11.06 23.47 21.21
C SER A 33 9.97 22.98 20.29
N SER A 34 10.03 23.41 19.03
CA SER A 34 9.04 23.06 18.02
C SER A 34 8.69 21.59 18.19
N LYS A 35 7.41 21.26 18.33
CA LYS A 35 6.97 19.87 18.50
C LYS A 35 7.55 19.09 17.33
N LYS A 36 8.52 18.20 17.59
CA LYS A 36 9.18 17.38 16.55
C LYS A 36 8.69 15.93 16.54
N THR A 37 7.59 15.68 17.26
CA THR A 37 6.94 14.37 17.34
C THR A 37 5.57 14.42 16.68
N LEU A 38 5.34 13.54 15.70
CA LEU A 38 4.02 13.25 15.15
C LEU A 38 3.43 12.00 15.80
N ASN A 39 2.12 11.99 16.00
CA ASN A 39 1.35 10.83 16.42
C ASN A 39 0.42 10.40 15.26
N TRP A 40 0.66 9.23 14.71
CA TRP A 40 0.02 8.73 13.50
C TRP A 40 -0.71 7.41 13.75
N THR A 41 -1.63 7.06 12.84
CA THR A 41 -2.43 5.84 12.93
C THR A 41 -2.40 5.01 11.64
N VAL A 42 -2.57 3.69 11.79
CA VAL A 42 -2.84 2.72 10.71
C VAL A 42 -3.99 1.80 11.10
N ALA A 43 -4.63 1.18 10.11
CA ALA A 43 -5.80 0.31 10.34
C ALA A 43 -5.44 -1.15 10.66
N SER A 44 -4.17 -1.55 10.53
CA SER A 44 -3.72 -2.93 10.75
C SER A 44 -2.31 -3.01 11.34
N GLU A 45 -2.02 -4.14 11.96
CA GLU A 45 -0.71 -4.50 12.47
C GLU A 45 0.27 -4.75 11.32
N ILE A 46 1.58 -4.52 11.54
CA ILE A 46 2.61 -4.79 10.53
C ILE A 46 2.74 -6.31 10.31
N PRO A 47 2.57 -6.83 9.08
CA PRO A 47 2.81 -8.24 8.82
C PRO A 47 4.29 -8.64 8.92
N THR A 48 5.19 -7.85 8.32
CA THR A 48 6.64 -8.06 8.35
C THR A 48 7.44 -6.81 7.97
N MET A 49 8.68 -6.68 8.45
CA MET A 49 9.67 -5.70 7.98
C MET A 49 10.75 -6.32 7.09
N ASP A 50 10.59 -7.59 6.68
CA ASP A 50 11.45 -8.23 5.67
C ASP A 50 10.93 -7.87 4.27
N MET A 51 11.63 -6.98 3.57
CA MET A 51 11.18 -6.49 2.26
C MET A 51 11.10 -7.57 1.17
N SER A 52 11.82 -8.69 1.28
CA SER A 52 11.66 -9.81 0.34
C SER A 52 10.39 -10.62 0.63
N LYS A 53 9.80 -10.48 1.83
CA LYS A 53 8.59 -11.21 2.26
C LYS A 53 7.36 -10.32 2.44
N ALA A 54 7.53 -9.00 2.48
CA ALA A 54 6.42 -8.06 2.55
C ALA A 54 5.57 -8.16 1.28
N THR A 55 4.26 -8.17 1.46
CA THR A 55 3.30 -8.25 0.35
C THR A 55 2.15 -7.25 0.47
N ASP A 56 2.33 -6.23 1.31
CA ASP A 56 1.20 -5.49 1.85
C ASP A 56 1.51 -4.01 2.13
N ALA A 57 0.48 -3.18 2.01
CA ALA A 57 0.59 -1.73 2.13
C ALA A 57 1.07 -1.29 3.53
N THR A 58 0.72 -2.00 4.61
CA THR A 58 1.14 -1.63 5.97
C THR A 58 2.65 -1.81 6.13
N SER A 59 3.19 -2.95 5.72
CA SER A 59 4.64 -3.19 5.68
C SER A 59 5.36 -2.17 4.79
N PHE A 60 4.87 -1.94 3.57
CA PHE A 60 5.51 -1.01 2.63
C PHE A 60 5.45 0.46 3.07
N ASN A 61 4.40 0.85 3.80
CA ASN A 61 4.30 2.16 4.41
C ASN A 61 5.41 2.38 5.46
N GLN A 62 5.74 1.34 6.23
CA GLN A 62 6.85 1.40 7.17
C GLN A 62 8.22 1.35 6.46
N LEU A 63 8.39 0.42 5.51
CA LEU A 63 9.63 0.25 4.76
C LEU A 63 10.01 1.51 3.98
N SER A 64 9.05 2.20 3.36
CA SER A 64 9.35 3.41 2.56
C SER A 64 9.84 4.61 3.38
N ASN A 65 9.67 4.59 4.70
CA ASN A 65 10.18 5.62 5.62
C ASN A 65 11.41 5.17 6.41
N THR A 66 11.69 3.86 6.43
CA THR A 66 12.81 3.27 7.19
C THR A 66 13.92 2.70 6.32
N MET A 67 13.64 2.51 5.03
CA MET A 67 14.55 2.04 4.01
C MET A 67 14.58 3.04 2.85
N GLU A 68 15.62 2.98 2.03
CA GLU A 68 15.73 3.79 0.82
C GLU A 68 16.49 3.05 -0.29
N GLY A 69 16.01 3.16 -1.53
CA GLY A 69 16.59 2.50 -2.71
C GLY A 69 17.42 3.44 -3.59
N LEU A 70 17.59 3.04 -4.86
CA LEU A 70 18.22 3.89 -5.88
C LEU A 70 17.44 5.18 -6.09
N TYR A 71 16.11 5.06 -6.11
CA TYR A 71 15.17 6.16 -6.16
C TYR A 71 14.20 6.10 -4.98
N ARG A 72 13.50 7.22 -4.76
CA ARG A 72 12.37 7.34 -3.85
C ARG A 72 11.21 8.04 -4.53
N LEU A 73 10.01 7.93 -3.98
CA LEU A 73 8.85 8.67 -4.45
C LEU A 73 8.73 9.98 -3.68
N GLY A 74 8.88 11.10 -4.40
CA GLY A 74 8.63 12.45 -3.93
C GLY A 74 7.17 12.86 -4.01
N LYS A 75 6.91 14.16 -3.93
CA LYS A 75 5.55 14.72 -4.03
C LYS A 75 4.89 14.35 -5.37
N ASN A 76 3.60 14.05 -5.35
CA ASN A 76 2.83 13.59 -6.52
C ASN A 76 3.40 12.33 -7.18
N SER A 77 3.99 11.43 -6.39
CA SER A 77 4.60 10.17 -6.86
C SER A 77 5.70 10.34 -7.91
N LYS A 78 6.33 11.51 -7.99
CA LYS A 78 7.49 11.74 -8.86
C LYS A 78 8.69 10.93 -8.37
N LEU A 79 9.42 10.34 -9.32
CA LEU A 79 10.62 9.58 -9.01
C LEU A 79 11.78 10.55 -8.74
N GLU A 80 12.40 10.44 -7.57
CA GLU A 80 13.53 11.28 -7.15
C GLU A 80 14.76 10.42 -6.90
N LYS A 81 15.92 10.90 -7.33
CA LYS A 81 17.20 10.23 -7.05
C LYS A 81 17.44 10.16 -5.54
N ALA A 82 17.65 8.95 -5.04
CA ALA A 82 17.92 8.68 -3.64
C ALA A 82 19.37 8.21 -3.48
N LEU A 83 19.63 6.92 -3.27
CA LEU A 83 21.01 6.40 -3.16
C LEU A 83 21.79 6.51 -4.47
N ALA A 84 21.12 6.56 -5.63
CA ALA A 84 21.77 6.84 -6.90
C ALA A 84 22.08 8.35 -7.04
N THR A 85 23.30 8.71 -7.42
CA THR A 85 23.68 10.08 -7.80
C THR A 85 23.63 10.28 -9.32
N SER A 86 23.94 9.23 -10.08
CA SER A 86 23.84 9.21 -11.54
C SER A 86 23.36 7.85 -12.04
N GLU A 87 22.78 7.88 -13.25
CA GLU A 87 22.34 6.72 -14.01
C GLU A 87 22.88 6.85 -15.43
N LYS A 88 23.40 5.75 -15.97
CA LYS A 88 23.73 5.61 -17.39
C LYS A 88 23.02 4.38 -17.94
N VAL A 89 22.28 4.56 -19.02
CA VAL A 89 21.59 3.49 -19.75
C VAL A 89 22.34 3.22 -21.06
N SER A 90 22.55 1.95 -21.40
CA SER A 90 23.11 1.56 -22.70
C SER A 90 22.17 1.92 -23.85
N LYS A 91 22.72 2.03 -25.08
CA LYS A 91 21.95 2.39 -26.28
C LYS A 91 20.77 1.44 -26.56
N ASP A 92 20.93 0.16 -26.23
CA ASP A 92 19.90 -0.87 -26.38
C ASP A 92 18.86 -0.88 -25.25
N GLY A 93 19.03 -0.05 -24.21
CA GLY A 93 18.13 0.03 -23.06
C GLY A 93 18.18 -1.18 -22.14
N LYS A 94 19.22 -2.04 -22.22
CA LYS A 94 19.30 -3.29 -21.45
C LYS A 94 20.32 -3.27 -20.30
N THR A 95 21.23 -2.30 -20.27
CA THR A 95 22.22 -2.20 -19.19
C THR A 95 22.10 -0.86 -18.49
N TYR A 96 21.87 -0.90 -17.18
CA TYR A 96 21.78 0.25 -16.31
C TYR A 96 22.99 0.28 -15.39
N THR A 97 23.68 1.42 -15.34
CA THR A 97 24.81 1.65 -14.45
C THR A 97 24.49 2.81 -13.52
N TYR A 98 24.43 2.52 -12.23
CA TYR A 98 24.18 3.49 -11.18
C TYR A 98 25.47 3.81 -10.42
N THR A 99 25.74 5.09 -10.21
CA THR A 99 26.72 5.52 -9.21
C THR A 99 25.98 5.77 -7.91
N LEU A 100 26.44 5.16 -6.83
CA LEU A 100 25.85 5.27 -5.49
C LEU A 100 26.56 6.36 -4.69
N ARG A 101 25.82 7.11 -3.88
CA ARG A 101 26.42 7.96 -2.86
C ARG A 101 26.97 7.12 -1.72
N LYS A 102 27.98 7.63 -1.01
CA LYS A 102 28.43 7.04 0.25
C LYS A 102 27.28 7.11 1.27
N SER A 103 26.93 5.98 1.87
CA SER A 103 25.80 5.87 2.80
C SER A 103 26.08 4.81 3.85
N LYS A 104 25.25 4.80 4.90
CA LYS A 104 25.42 3.91 6.05
C LYS A 104 24.09 3.27 6.45
N TRP A 105 24.20 2.08 7.02
CA TRP A 105 23.14 1.44 7.78
C TRP A 105 22.97 2.13 9.15
N SER A 106 21.87 1.85 9.83
CA SER A 106 21.50 2.45 11.11
C SER A 106 22.39 2.08 12.29
N ASP A 107 23.29 1.10 12.11
CA ASP A 107 24.37 0.75 13.04
C ASP A 107 25.69 1.46 12.72
N GLY A 108 25.70 2.32 11.70
CA GLY A 108 26.88 3.05 11.23
C GLY A 108 27.76 2.27 10.24
N SER A 109 27.45 1.00 9.97
CA SER A 109 28.18 0.21 8.96
C SER A 109 27.95 0.76 7.55
N GLU A 110 28.95 0.56 6.68
CA GLU A 110 28.93 1.08 5.31
C GLU A 110 27.87 0.35 4.46
N LEU A 111 27.09 1.11 3.69
CA LEU A 111 26.19 0.59 2.65
C LEU A 111 26.89 0.65 1.29
N THR A 112 26.87 -0.46 0.55
CA THR A 112 27.55 -0.61 -0.74
C THR A 112 26.65 -1.22 -1.80
N ALA A 113 27.13 -1.24 -3.05
CA ALA A 113 26.47 -1.92 -4.16
C ALA A 113 26.29 -3.44 -3.91
N LYS A 114 27.10 -4.06 -3.03
CA LYS A 114 26.93 -5.47 -2.66
C LYS A 114 25.64 -5.72 -1.89
N ASP A 115 25.13 -4.75 -1.14
CA ASP A 115 23.87 -4.90 -0.40
C ASP A 115 22.65 -4.96 -1.35
N PHE A 116 22.72 -4.27 -2.50
CA PHE A 116 21.72 -4.41 -3.57
C PHE A 116 21.81 -5.77 -4.25
N VAL A 117 23.04 -6.19 -4.60
CA VAL A 117 23.29 -7.52 -5.20
C VAL A 117 22.72 -8.62 -4.29
N TYR A 118 23.04 -8.57 -3.00
CA TYR A 118 22.52 -9.51 -2.02
C TYR A 118 20.99 -9.47 -1.94
N SER A 119 20.41 -8.29 -1.76
CA SER A 119 18.96 -8.11 -1.63
C SER A 119 18.19 -8.72 -2.80
N TRP A 120 18.61 -8.39 -4.03
CA TRP A 120 17.92 -8.84 -5.22
C TRP A 120 18.06 -10.35 -5.42
N ARG A 121 19.26 -10.90 -5.19
CA ARG A 121 19.51 -12.35 -5.24
C ARG A 121 18.66 -13.09 -4.23
N ARG A 122 18.59 -12.59 -2.99
CA ARG A 122 17.75 -13.16 -1.93
C ARG A 122 16.28 -13.14 -2.34
N THR A 123 15.79 -12.04 -2.89
CA THR A 123 14.37 -11.91 -3.27
C THR A 123 13.98 -12.89 -4.38
N VAL A 124 14.83 -13.11 -5.39
CA VAL A 124 14.55 -14.07 -6.48
C VAL A 124 14.87 -15.52 -6.13
N ASP A 125 15.63 -15.78 -5.06
CA ASP A 125 15.93 -17.15 -4.62
C ASP A 125 14.63 -17.89 -4.24
N PRO A 126 14.30 -19.03 -4.87
CA PRO A 126 13.12 -19.82 -4.54
C PRO A 126 13.02 -20.17 -3.05
N LYS A 127 14.15 -20.31 -2.34
CA LYS A 127 14.18 -20.60 -0.89
C LYS A 127 13.59 -19.48 -0.05
N THR A 128 13.62 -18.23 -0.53
CA THR A 128 13.02 -17.09 0.16
C THR A 128 11.49 -17.11 0.08
N ALA A 129 10.94 -17.78 -0.95
CA ALA A 129 9.51 -17.82 -1.25
C ALA A 129 8.88 -16.42 -1.35
N SER A 130 9.58 -15.48 -1.99
CA SER A 130 9.07 -14.12 -2.19
C SER A 130 7.89 -14.11 -3.16
N GLN A 131 6.74 -13.65 -2.70
CA GLN A 131 5.55 -13.49 -3.56
C GLN A 131 5.74 -12.38 -4.60
N TYR A 132 6.62 -11.41 -4.33
CA TYR A 132 6.95 -10.30 -5.23
C TYR A 132 8.12 -10.58 -6.19
N SER A 133 8.67 -11.81 -6.17
CA SER A 133 9.77 -12.21 -7.07
C SER A 133 9.45 -12.02 -8.56
N TYR A 134 8.17 -12.07 -8.95
CA TYR A 134 7.73 -11.84 -10.34
C TYR A 134 8.08 -10.43 -10.85
N LEU A 135 8.22 -9.42 -9.98
CA LEU A 135 8.62 -8.08 -10.40
C LEU A 135 10.06 -8.02 -10.95
N PHE A 136 10.88 -9.03 -10.67
CA PHE A 136 12.24 -9.14 -11.22
C PHE A 136 12.26 -9.74 -12.63
N SER A 137 11.11 -10.17 -13.16
CA SER A 137 11.02 -10.74 -14.50
C SER A 137 11.59 -9.80 -15.56
N GLY A 138 12.40 -10.36 -16.46
CA GLY A 138 13.11 -9.59 -17.49
C GLY A 138 14.47 -9.03 -17.06
N ILE A 139 14.83 -9.06 -15.78
CA ILE A 139 16.25 -8.95 -15.37
C ILE A 139 16.96 -10.24 -15.80
N LYS A 140 18.20 -10.12 -16.29
CA LYS A 140 18.98 -11.25 -16.81
C LYS A 140 18.99 -12.41 -15.81
N ASN A 141 18.61 -13.60 -16.28
CA ASN A 141 18.44 -14.84 -15.51
C ASN A 141 17.36 -14.86 -14.39
N ALA A 142 16.64 -13.77 -14.09
CA ALA A 142 15.69 -13.74 -12.96
C ALA A 142 14.60 -14.82 -13.07
N ASP A 143 13.93 -14.92 -14.22
CA ASP A 143 12.86 -15.90 -14.45
C ASP A 143 13.36 -17.34 -14.29
N ALA A 144 14.58 -17.63 -14.76
CA ALA A 144 15.20 -18.94 -14.63
C ALA A 144 15.58 -19.26 -13.17
N ILE A 145 15.99 -18.27 -12.39
CA ILE A 145 16.30 -18.44 -10.96
C ILE A 145 15.03 -18.71 -10.17
N VAL A 146 13.98 -17.91 -10.38
CA VAL A 146 12.68 -18.10 -9.72
C VAL A 146 12.09 -19.48 -10.04
N ALA A 147 12.29 -19.96 -11.27
CA ALA A 147 11.90 -21.31 -11.68
C ALA A 147 12.83 -22.44 -11.17
N GLY A 148 13.86 -22.14 -10.37
CA GLY A 148 14.82 -23.11 -9.84
C GLY A 148 15.80 -23.68 -10.87
N LYS A 149 15.86 -23.10 -12.08
CA LYS A 149 16.70 -23.58 -13.20
C LYS A 149 18.11 -22.96 -13.19
N LYS A 150 18.34 -21.88 -12.46
CA LYS A 150 19.64 -21.23 -12.29
C LYS A 150 19.86 -20.79 -10.85
N LYS A 151 21.14 -20.66 -10.46
CA LYS A 151 21.51 -20.21 -9.11
C LYS A 151 21.37 -18.69 -8.97
N PRO A 152 21.00 -18.16 -7.79
CA PRO A 152 20.84 -16.72 -7.55
C PRO A 152 22.06 -15.88 -7.93
N GLU A 153 23.27 -16.42 -7.80
CA GLU A 153 24.52 -15.72 -8.13
C GLU A 153 24.61 -15.31 -9.60
N THR A 154 23.86 -15.98 -10.47
CA THR A 154 23.80 -15.69 -11.91
C THR A 154 22.88 -14.52 -12.27
N LEU A 155 22.15 -13.95 -11.29
CA LEU A 155 21.24 -12.82 -11.52
C LEU A 155 21.99 -11.64 -12.17
N GLY A 156 21.32 -10.95 -13.10
CA GLY A 156 21.79 -9.78 -13.84
C GLY A 156 22.02 -8.53 -13.01
N ILE A 157 22.71 -8.63 -11.88
CA ILE A 157 23.08 -7.53 -10.99
C ILE A 157 24.49 -7.76 -10.46
N LYS A 158 25.35 -6.75 -10.57
CA LYS A 158 26.73 -6.82 -10.07
C LYS A 158 27.19 -5.50 -9.46
N ALA A 159 28.03 -5.62 -8.45
CA ALA A 159 28.77 -4.50 -7.86
C ALA A 159 30.13 -4.35 -8.57
N VAL A 160 30.41 -3.19 -9.14
CA VAL A 160 31.73 -2.83 -9.68
C VAL A 160 32.42 -1.91 -8.67
N GLY A 161 33.19 -2.52 -7.76
CA GLY A 161 33.67 -1.81 -6.57
C GLY A 161 32.53 -1.52 -5.58
N LYS A 162 32.74 -0.55 -4.68
CA LYS A 162 31.80 -0.28 -3.57
C LYS A 162 30.54 0.49 -3.98
N TYR A 163 30.64 1.40 -4.94
CA TYR A 163 29.59 2.40 -5.20
C TYR A 163 29.14 2.44 -6.65
N LYS A 164 29.33 1.35 -7.40
CA LYS A 164 28.81 1.23 -8.76
C LYS A 164 27.99 -0.04 -8.88
N LEU A 165 26.72 0.10 -9.20
CA LEU A 165 25.81 -1.00 -9.41
C LEU A 165 25.51 -1.11 -10.91
N VAL A 166 25.68 -2.30 -11.47
CA VAL A 166 25.36 -2.57 -12.87
C VAL A 166 24.26 -3.62 -12.92
N ILE A 167 23.18 -3.32 -13.60
CA ILE A 167 22.04 -4.20 -13.82
C ILE A 167 21.92 -4.48 -15.32
N THR A 168 21.70 -5.74 -15.66
CA THR A 168 21.53 -6.21 -17.03
C THR A 168 20.16 -6.87 -17.17
N LEU A 169 19.41 -6.45 -18.18
CA LEU A 169 18.10 -6.95 -18.54
C LEU A 169 18.19 -7.88 -19.75
N GLU A 170 17.30 -8.87 -19.85
CA GLU A 170 17.13 -9.67 -21.08
C GLU A 170 16.51 -8.83 -22.21
N ARG A 171 15.63 -7.90 -21.82
CA ARG A 171 14.83 -7.04 -22.70
C ARG A 171 14.66 -5.66 -22.09
N ARG A 172 14.33 -4.67 -22.92
CA ARG A 172 13.95 -3.34 -22.42
C ARG A 172 12.66 -3.46 -21.60
N ILE A 173 12.65 -2.86 -20.42
CA ILE A 173 11.47 -2.78 -19.54
C ILE A 173 11.06 -1.31 -19.47
N PRO A 174 9.94 -0.89 -20.10
CA PRO A 174 9.57 0.53 -20.22
C PRO A 174 9.37 1.28 -18.89
N TYR A 175 9.13 0.56 -17.81
CA TYR A 175 8.86 1.07 -16.47
C TYR A 175 9.94 0.69 -15.45
N PHE A 176 11.15 0.32 -15.91
CA PHE A 176 12.23 -0.16 -15.04
C PHE A 176 12.64 0.84 -13.97
N ASP A 177 12.76 2.11 -14.33
CA ASP A 177 13.05 3.23 -13.43
C ASP A 177 12.01 3.34 -12.30
N LYS A 178 10.72 3.17 -12.63
CA LYS A 178 9.63 3.23 -11.66
C LYS A 178 9.73 2.10 -10.62
N LEU A 179 10.18 0.91 -11.02
CA LEU A 179 10.42 -0.22 -10.10
C LEU A 179 11.50 0.11 -9.06
N MET A 180 12.52 0.88 -9.44
CA MET A 180 13.64 1.20 -8.56
C MET A 180 13.28 2.14 -7.39
N GLY A 181 12.08 2.72 -7.42
CA GLY A 181 11.48 3.47 -6.31
C GLY A 181 10.64 2.61 -5.34
N PHE A 182 10.48 1.31 -5.62
CA PHE A 182 9.67 0.40 -4.80
C PHE A 182 10.53 -0.43 -3.83
N ALA A 183 10.04 -0.61 -2.60
CA ALA A 183 10.82 -1.13 -1.49
C ALA A 183 11.39 -2.55 -1.68
N VAL A 184 10.75 -3.37 -2.52
CA VAL A 184 11.25 -4.72 -2.86
C VAL A 184 12.62 -4.68 -3.56
N PHE A 185 12.95 -3.57 -4.24
CA PHE A 185 14.23 -3.37 -4.92
C PHE A 185 15.29 -2.65 -4.07
N PHE A 186 15.00 -2.35 -2.80
CA PHE A 186 15.92 -1.66 -1.90
C PHE A 186 17.03 -2.60 -1.43
N PRO A 187 18.16 -2.08 -0.93
CA PRO A 187 19.23 -2.93 -0.41
C PRO A 187 18.82 -3.60 0.91
N GLN A 188 19.45 -4.73 1.22
CA GLN A 188 19.34 -5.44 2.50
C GLN A 188 20.73 -5.74 3.00
N SER A 189 20.95 -5.56 4.31
CA SER A 189 22.22 -5.94 4.93
C SER A 189 22.32 -7.46 5.05
N GLU A 190 23.23 -8.06 4.26
CA GLU A 190 23.54 -9.50 4.33
C GLU A 190 23.90 -9.93 5.76
N LYS A 191 24.73 -9.13 6.44
CA LYS A 191 25.13 -9.39 7.83
C LYS A 191 23.93 -9.44 8.78
N ALA A 192 22.97 -8.52 8.64
CA ALA A 192 21.80 -8.51 9.51
C ALA A 192 20.89 -9.70 9.23
N VAL A 193 20.66 -10.04 7.96
CA VAL A 193 19.84 -11.19 7.59
C VAL A 193 20.48 -12.48 8.09
N ALA A 194 21.78 -12.67 7.88
CA ALA A 194 22.51 -13.84 8.38
C ALA A 194 22.48 -13.93 9.91
N LYS A 195 22.73 -12.82 10.61
CA LYS A 195 22.74 -12.75 12.08
C LYS A 195 21.39 -13.11 12.69
N TYR A 196 20.28 -12.64 12.11
CA TYR A 196 18.95 -12.82 12.69
C TYR A 196 18.19 -14.02 12.13
N GLY A 197 18.59 -14.57 10.98
CA GLY A 197 17.99 -15.75 10.38
C GLY A 197 16.47 -15.62 10.23
N SER A 198 15.72 -16.59 10.76
CA SER A 198 14.24 -16.59 10.74
C SER A 198 13.59 -15.44 11.51
N LYS A 199 14.33 -14.76 12.39
CA LYS A 199 13.85 -13.58 13.14
C LYS A 199 13.97 -12.29 12.33
N TYR A 200 14.69 -12.28 11.22
CA TYR A 200 14.83 -11.07 10.39
C TYR A 200 13.45 -10.56 9.96
N GLY A 201 13.20 -9.26 10.16
CA GLY A 201 11.93 -8.63 9.80
C GLY A 201 10.73 -8.96 10.68
N THR A 202 10.89 -9.65 11.82
CA THR A 202 9.76 -9.97 12.73
C THR A 202 9.60 -8.99 13.90
N ALA A 203 10.60 -8.15 14.17
CA ALA A 203 10.57 -7.09 15.17
C ALA A 203 11.60 -6.00 14.83
N SER A 204 11.45 -4.80 15.38
CA SER A 204 12.35 -3.67 15.06
C SER A 204 13.82 -3.96 15.36
N LYS A 205 14.12 -4.79 16.38
CA LYS A 205 15.50 -5.14 16.77
C LYS A 205 16.19 -6.13 15.81
N TYR A 206 15.44 -6.74 14.89
CA TYR A 206 15.94 -7.74 13.95
C TYR A 206 16.08 -7.21 12.52
N VAL A 207 16.20 -5.88 12.36
CA VAL A 207 16.31 -5.20 11.07
C VAL A 207 17.34 -4.06 11.18
N LEU A 208 18.09 -3.82 10.09
CA LEU A 208 18.90 -2.61 9.93
C LEU A 208 18.24 -1.69 8.91
N TYR A 209 18.37 -0.38 9.11
CA TYR A 209 17.65 0.64 8.37
C TYR A 209 18.63 1.55 7.63
N ASN A 210 18.28 2.02 6.43
CA ASN A 210 19.09 2.98 5.67
C ASN A 210 18.30 4.22 5.24
N GLY A 211 17.02 4.32 5.61
CA GLY A 211 16.16 5.44 5.27
C GLY A 211 16.18 6.60 6.28
N PRO A 212 15.28 7.60 6.10
CA PRO A 212 15.18 8.79 6.94
C PRO A 212 14.97 8.52 8.43
N PHE A 213 14.25 7.45 8.74
CA PHE A 213 13.96 7.01 10.10
C PHE A 213 14.44 5.56 10.33
N LYS A 214 14.53 5.15 11.59
CA LYS A 214 14.67 3.75 12.02
C LYS A 214 13.47 3.37 12.89
N GLN A 215 12.98 2.15 12.75
CA GLN A 215 11.86 1.68 13.57
C GLN A 215 12.37 1.23 14.96
N VAL A 216 11.59 1.53 16.00
CA VAL A 216 11.88 1.18 17.39
C VAL A 216 10.60 0.70 18.08
N GLY A 217 10.71 -0.34 18.90
CA GLY A 217 9.64 -0.77 19.81
C GLY A 217 8.55 -1.65 19.20
N TRP A 218 8.58 -1.97 17.90
CA TRP A 218 7.70 -3.01 17.35
C TRP A 218 8.22 -4.40 17.72
N THR A 219 7.37 -5.20 18.36
CA THR A 219 7.69 -6.54 18.88
C THR A 219 7.21 -7.68 17.98
N GLY A 220 6.53 -7.35 16.88
CA GLY A 220 5.92 -8.32 15.97
C GLY A 220 4.40 -8.43 16.09
N SER A 221 3.84 -8.08 17.27
CA SER A 221 2.41 -8.22 17.56
C SER A 221 1.79 -7.04 18.31
N ASN A 222 2.60 -6.15 18.88
CA ASN A 222 2.08 -4.98 19.59
C ASN A 222 1.47 -3.94 18.63
N LEU A 223 0.54 -3.15 19.18
CA LEU A 223 -0.28 -2.21 18.41
C LEU A 223 0.29 -0.79 18.36
N SER A 224 1.53 -0.58 18.81
CA SER A 224 2.20 0.72 18.76
C SER A 224 3.71 0.57 18.61
N TRP A 225 4.33 1.52 17.92
CA TRP A 225 5.78 1.57 17.73
C TRP A 225 6.20 2.99 17.36
N LYS A 226 7.50 3.21 17.21
CA LYS A 226 8.05 4.50 16.82
C LYS A 226 8.91 4.37 15.57
N MET A 227 8.94 5.42 14.77
CA MET A 227 10.01 5.72 13.84
C MET A 227 10.79 6.89 14.40
N VAL A 228 12.08 6.72 14.67
CA VAL A 228 12.95 7.79 15.18
C VAL A 228 13.93 8.21 14.10
N LYS A 229 14.27 9.48 14.03
CA LYS A 229 15.20 10.03 13.04
C LYS A 229 16.49 9.20 13.01
N ASN A 230 16.92 8.81 11.80
CA ASN A 230 18.12 7.99 11.64
C ASN A 230 19.38 8.90 11.63
N PRO A 231 20.26 8.84 12.64
CA PRO A 231 21.43 9.71 12.72
C PRO A 231 22.50 9.39 11.66
N TYR A 232 22.40 8.23 11.00
CA TYR A 232 23.32 7.79 9.94
C TYR A 232 22.78 8.01 8.52
N TYR A 233 21.53 8.48 8.39
CA TYR A 233 20.95 8.78 7.08
C TYR A 233 21.72 9.90 6.38
N TRP A 234 22.04 9.69 5.10
CA TRP A 234 22.89 10.61 4.34
C TRP A 234 22.27 12.02 4.22
N ASP A 235 20.93 12.12 4.18
CA ASP A 235 20.18 13.37 4.05
C ASP A 235 19.51 13.81 5.37
N LYS A 236 20.07 13.42 6.52
CA LYS A 236 19.49 13.73 7.85
C LYS A 236 19.31 15.22 8.16
N LYS A 237 19.98 16.12 7.43
CA LYS A 237 19.84 17.58 7.58
C LYS A 237 18.46 18.06 7.10
N ASN A 238 17.87 17.36 6.14
CA ASN A 238 16.55 17.67 5.60
C ASN A 238 15.41 17.03 6.39
N VAL A 239 15.67 15.96 7.13
CA VAL A 239 14.68 15.34 8.02
C VAL A 239 14.41 16.24 9.23
N LYS A 240 13.20 16.77 9.36
CA LYS A 240 12.85 17.75 10.41
C LYS A 240 12.22 17.13 11.66
N LEU A 241 11.48 16.03 11.51
CA LEU A 241 10.90 15.30 12.63
C LEU A 241 11.95 14.48 13.36
N ASP A 242 11.84 14.43 14.68
CA ASP A 242 12.66 13.58 15.53
C ASP A 242 12.02 12.21 15.73
N THR A 243 10.69 12.16 15.84
CA THR A 243 9.94 10.93 16.09
C THR A 243 8.57 10.94 15.41
N ILE A 244 8.13 9.77 14.97
CA ILE A 244 6.75 9.49 14.57
C ILE A 244 6.29 8.30 15.41
N THR A 245 5.33 8.52 16.30
CA THR A 245 4.67 7.47 17.06
C THR A 245 3.53 6.92 16.22
N TRP A 246 3.45 5.60 16.09
CA TRP A 246 2.39 4.90 15.37
C TRP A 246 1.52 4.13 16.35
N SER A 247 0.22 4.08 16.09
CA SER A 247 -0.71 3.18 16.76
C SER A 247 -1.70 2.55 15.78
N VAL A 248 -2.16 1.34 16.07
CA VAL A 248 -3.20 0.67 15.28
C VAL A 248 -4.57 1.11 15.78
N GLN A 249 -5.38 1.69 14.90
CA GLN A 249 -6.78 2.04 15.17
C GLN A 249 -7.68 1.42 14.11
N LYS A 250 -8.47 0.41 14.49
CA LYS A 250 -9.34 -0.34 13.58
C LYS A 250 -10.68 0.37 13.29
N THR A 251 -11.03 1.35 14.12
CA THR A 251 -12.29 2.10 14.08
C THR A 251 -12.04 3.60 13.88
N PRO A 252 -12.61 4.23 12.84
CA PRO A 252 -12.45 5.67 12.63
C PRO A 252 -13.00 6.53 13.77
N SER A 253 -14.04 6.09 14.47
CA SER A 253 -14.59 6.79 15.65
C SER A 253 -13.58 6.92 16.79
N THR A 254 -12.90 5.83 17.16
CA THR A 254 -11.84 5.83 18.18
C THR A 254 -10.67 6.70 17.74
N ALA A 255 -10.23 6.57 16.49
CA ALA A 255 -9.14 7.38 15.94
C ALA A 255 -9.49 8.88 15.92
N TYR A 256 -10.73 9.24 15.61
CA TYR A 256 -11.20 10.63 15.64
C TYR A 256 -11.26 11.20 17.06
N ASN A 257 -11.71 10.43 18.06
CA ASN A 257 -11.68 10.87 19.46
C ASN A 257 -10.23 11.12 19.95
N LEU A 258 -9.29 10.27 19.54
CA LEU A 258 -7.87 10.48 19.81
C LEU A 258 -7.31 11.69 19.07
N TYR A 259 -7.75 11.92 17.83
CA TYR A 259 -7.44 13.14 17.10
C TYR A 259 -7.95 14.35 17.87
N GLN A 260 -9.24 14.45 18.21
CA GLN A 260 -9.83 15.58 18.94
C GLN A 260 -9.12 15.87 20.28
N SER A 261 -8.71 14.83 21.01
CA SER A 261 -7.95 14.95 22.28
C SER A 261 -6.44 15.22 22.11
N ASN A 262 -5.98 15.61 20.90
CA ASN A 262 -4.59 15.91 20.55
C ASN A 262 -3.61 14.72 20.72
N LYS A 263 -4.13 13.49 20.83
CA LYS A 263 -3.35 12.25 20.91
C LYS A 263 -2.98 11.68 19.53
N LEU A 264 -3.66 12.12 18.47
CA LEU A 264 -3.29 11.86 17.07
C LEU A 264 -3.21 13.17 16.27
N ASP A 265 -2.28 13.22 15.32
CA ASP A 265 -2.12 14.31 14.36
C ASP A 265 -2.75 13.97 12.98
N TYR A 266 -3.21 12.72 12.81
CA TYR A 266 -3.94 12.23 11.64
C TYR A 266 -5.02 11.22 12.02
N THR A 267 -6.14 11.24 11.31
CA THR A 267 -7.16 10.19 11.36
C THR A 267 -7.85 10.05 10.01
N GLY A 268 -8.11 8.81 9.59
CA GLY A 268 -9.11 8.54 8.56
C GLY A 268 -10.52 8.76 9.11
N LEU A 269 -11.48 9.04 8.24
CA LEU A 269 -12.87 9.32 8.59
C LEU A 269 -13.80 8.23 8.06
N ASP A 270 -14.85 7.90 8.83
CA ASP A 270 -15.97 7.10 8.35
C ASP A 270 -16.96 7.91 7.49
N ALA A 271 -18.06 7.27 7.07
CA ALA A 271 -19.11 7.88 6.27
C ALA A 271 -19.82 9.06 6.92
N SER A 272 -20.09 8.98 8.22
CA SER A 272 -20.77 10.05 8.95
C SER A 272 -19.83 11.24 9.13
N GLN A 273 -18.62 10.96 9.62
CA GLN A 273 -17.57 11.94 9.85
C GLN A 273 -17.16 12.65 8.57
N THR A 274 -17.05 11.93 7.43
CA THR A 274 -16.77 12.54 6.13
C THR A 274 -17.78 13.63 5.81
N LYS A 275 -19.09 13.32 5.93
CA LYS A 275 -20.16 14.28 5.61
C LYS A 275 -20.14 15.49 6.53
N GLN A 276 -19.92 15.26 7.83
CA GLN A 276 -19.93 16.30 8.86
C GLN A 276 -18.69 17.20 8.83
N LEU A 277 -17.53 16.65 8.48
CA LEU A 277 -16.23 17.31 8.65
C LEU A 277 -15.61 17.80 7.33
N LYS A 278 -16.28 17.65 6.19
CA LYS A 278 -15.76 18.05 4.86
C LYS A 278 -15.28 19.52 4.76
N ASN A 279 -15.85 20.40 5.59
CA ASN A 279 -15.51 21.83 5.61
C ASN A 279 -14.51 22.20 6.73
N GLN A 280 -14.03 21.22 7.52
CA GLN A 280 -13.10 21.47 8.61
C GLN A 280 -11.68 21.71 8.08
N LYS A 281 -10.95 22.60 8.75
CA LYS A 281 -9.54 22.86 8.41
C LYS A 281 -8.72 21.58 8.62
N GLY A 282 -7.95 21.21 7.61
CA GLY A 282 -7.17 19.97 7.63
C GLY A 282 -7.90 18.75 7.05
N TYR A 283 -9.15 18.91 6.61
CA TYR A 283 -9.82 17.91 5.79
C TYR A 283 -9.07 17.71 4.47
N VAL A 284 -8.77 16.46 4.16
CA VAL A 284 -8.11 16.05 2.92
C VAL A 284 -8.76 14.80 2.35
N THR A 285 -8.75 14.72 1.04
CA THR A 285 -9.14 13.52 0.28
C THR A 285 -7.88 12.91 -0.30
N LEU A 286 -7.65 11.63 -0.02
CA LEU A 286 -6.42 10.92 -0.36
C LEU A 286 -6.75 9.80 -1.35
N ASN A 287 -6.49 10.04 -2.64
CA ASN A 287 -6.55 9.00 -3.67
C ASN A 287 -5.41 7.99 -3.45
N GLN A 288 -5.74 6.72 -3.24
CA GLN A 288 -4.75 5.69 -2.96
C GLN A 288 -4.14 5.06 -4.23
N GLY A 289 -4.65 5.37 -5.42
CA GLY A 289 -4.28 4.67 -6.66
C GLY A 289 -4.53 3.17 -6.53
N ALA A 290 -5.67 2.80 -5.94
CA ALA A 290 -5.97 1.46 -5.50
C ALA A 290 -7.40 1.04 -5.86
N THR A 291 -7.59 -0.26 -6.08
CA THR A 291 -8.91 -0.86 -6.36
C THR A 291 -9.17 -1.97 -5.36
N PHE A 292 -10.35 -1.96 -4.74
CA PHE A 292 -10.88 -3.10 -4.01
C PHE A 292 -11.77 -3.95 -4.91
N TYR A 293 -11.63 -5.26 -4.81
CA TYR A 293 -12.27 -6.23 -5.71
C TYR A 293 -12.48 -7.58 -5.02
N LEU A 294 -13.42 -8.37 -5.56
CA LEU A 294 -13.59 -9.77 -5.18
C LEU A 294 -12.64 -10.65 -6.00
N GLN A 295 -11.83 -11.45 -5.31
CA GLN A 295 -11.18 -12.60 -5.92
C GLN A 295 -12.01 -13.85 -5.67
N PHE A 296 -12.18 -14.65 -6.72
CA PHE A 296 -12.93 -15.89 -6.70
C PHE A 296 -11.97 -17.08 -6.71
N ASN A 297 -12.11 -18.01 -5.77
CA ASN A 297 -11.32 -19.23 -5.74
C ASN A 297 -11.87 -20.26 -6.75
N VAL A 298 -11.55 -20.05 -8.02
CA VAL A 298 -12.03 -20.93 -9.11
C VAL A 298 -11.35 -22.29 -9.11
N ALA A 299 -10.18 -22.43 -8.47
CA ALA A 299 -9.51 -23.72 -8.34
C ALA A 299 -10.18 -24.66 -7.33
N LYS A 300 -10.71 -24.14 -6.22
CA LYS A 300 -11.34 -24.98 -5.17
C LYS A 300 -12.87 -24.98 -5.21
N ASN A 301 -13.50 -23.92 -5.72
CA ASN A 301 -14.96 -23.79 -5.67
C ASN A 301 -15.57 -23.93 -7.07
N LYS A 302 -16.20 -25.08 -7.34
CA LYS A 302 -16.82 -25.40 -8.63
C LYS A 302 -17.92 -24.41 -9.06
N TYR A 303 -18.64 -23.81 -8.11
CA TYR A 303 -19.66 -22.82 -8.42
C TYR A 303 -19.01 -21.52 -8.91
N LEU A 304 -17.95 -21.08 -8.23
CA LEU A 304 -17.22 -19.88 -8.61
C LEU A 304 -16.35 -20.08 -9.86
N ALA A 305 -16.00 -21.33 -10.21
CA ALA A 305 -15.37 -21.66 -11.48
C ALA A 305 -16.28 -21.36 -12.69
N ASN A 306 -17.61 -21.39 -12.51
CA ASN A 306 -18.56 -21.04 -13.56
C ASN A 306 -18.60 -19.51 -13.80
N THR A 307 -18.29 -19.09 -15.03
CA THR A 307 -18.24 -17.67 -15.41
C THR A 307 -19.60 -16.97 -15.31
N ASN A 308 -20.72 -17.67 -15.55
CA ASN A 308 -22.06 -17.08 -15.41
C ASN A 308 -22.40 -16.79 -13.95
N ILE A 309 -21.98 -17.65 -13.00
CA ILE A 309 -22.09 -17.37 -11.57
C ILE A 309 -21.29 -16.11 -11.20
N ARG A 310 -20.03 -15.98 -11.65
CA ARG A 310 -19.23 -14.77 -11.36
C ARG A 310 -19.84 -13.50 -11.97
N LYS A 311 -20.35 -13.57 -13.20
CA LYS A 311 -21.09 -12.47 -13.85
C LYS A 311 -22.32 -12.05 -13.04
N ALA A 312 -23.10 -13.02 -12.59
CA ALA A 312 -24.27 -12.77 -11.76
C ALA A 312 -23.89 -12.04 -10.47
N LEU A 313 -22.88 -12.54 -9.75
CA LEU A 313 -22.39 -11.91 -8.52
C LEU A 313 -21.93 -10.47 -8.79
N SER A 314 -21.18 -10.21 -9.86
CA SER A 314 -20.71 -8.85 -10.17
C SER A 314 -21.86 -7.87 -10.51
N LEU A 315 -22.84 -8.33 -11.28
CA LEU A 315 -24.02 -7.54 -11.67
C LEU A 315 -24.95 -7.24 -10.49
N ALA A 316 -24.96 -8.11 -9.47
CA ALA A 316 -25.76 -7.93 -8.27
C ALA A 316 -25.26 -6.80 -7.37
N VAL A 317 -23.95 -6.50 -7.37
CA VAL A 317 -23.37 -5.51 -6.45
C VAL A 317 -23.84 -4.09 -6.75
N ASP A 318 -24.52 -3.46 -5.80
CA ASP A 318 -24.73 -2.00 -5.77
C ASP A 318 -23.46 -1.30 -5.29
N ARG A 319 -22.54 -1.02 -6.21
CA ARG A 319 -21.24 -0.40 -5.90
C ARG A 319 -21.41 1.01 -5.34
N LYS A 320 -22.41 1.77 -5.81
CA LYS A 320 -22.73 3.12 -5.33
C LYS A 320 -23.28 3.08 -3.90
N GLY A 321 -24.17 2.14 -3.60
CA GLY A 321 -24.62 1.89 -2.23
C GLY A 321 -23.46 1.50 -1.32
N LEU A 322 -22.59 0.59 -1.77
CA LEU A 322 -21.40 0.16 -1.04
C LEU A 322 -20.48 1.35 -0.75
N THR A 323 -20.08 2.14 -1.76
CA THR A 323 -19.17 3.27 -1.52
C THR A 323 -19.79 4.35 -0.64
N SER A 324 -21.11 4.56 -0.73
CA SER A 324 -21.85 5.47 0.15
C SER A 324 -21.82 4.99 1.61
N SER A 325 -21.98 3.68 1.85
CA SER A 325 -21.88 3.09 3.20
C SER A 325 -20.47 3.19 3.81
N LEU A 326 -19.44 3.31 2.97
CA LEU A 326 -18.04 3.36 3.35
C LEU A 326 -17.45 4.78 3.47
N GLY A 327 -18.20 5.83 3.17
CA GLY A 327 -17.60 7.18 3.14
C GLY A 327 -18.24 8.14 2.16
N GLY A 328 -18.63 7.63 1.00
CA GLY A 328 -18.96 8.40 -0.19
C GLY A 328 -17.75 8.94 -0.96
N ASN A 329 -16.52 8.83 -0.43
CA ASN A 329 -15.30 9.31 -1.12
C ASN A 329 -14.77 8.33 -2.17
N SER A 330 -14.90 7.03 -1.90
CA SER A 330 -14.51 6.00 -2.86
C SER A 330 -15.47 5.98 -4.04
N VAL A 331 -14.96 5.66 -5.22
CA VAL A 331 -15.71 5.73 -6.48
C VAL A 331 -16.08 4.32 -6.94
N PRO A 332 -17.33 4.04 -7.37
CA PRO A 332 -17.70 2.75 -7.94
C PRO A 332 -16.75 2.32 -9.06
N ALA A 333 -16.15 1.13 -8.94
CA ALA A 333 -15.19 0.64 -9.92
C ALA A 333 -15.87 -0.15 -11.03
N ASN A 334 -15.47 0.13 -12.27
CA ASN A 334 -15.88 -0.62 -13.46
C ASN A 334 -14.71 -1.16 -14.29
N THR A 335 -13.48 -0.88 -13.85
CA THR A 335 -12.22 -1.48 -14.32
C THR A 335 -11.43 -1.97 -13.12
N LEU A 336 -10.42 -2.82 -13.35
CA LEU A 336 -9.51 -3.22 -12.29
C LEU A 336 -8.44 -2.15 -12.08
N THR A 337 -7.88 -1.63 -13.17
CA THR A 337 -6.97 -0.49 -13.14
C THR A 337 -7.76 0.74 -12.66
N PRO A 338 -7.33 1.44 -11.59
CA PRO A 338 -8.03 2.61 -11.10
C PRO A 338 -7.85 3.82 -12.02
N THR A 339 -8.87 4.68 -12.05
CA THR A 339 -8.80 5.98 -12.70
C THR A 339 -7.72 6.86 -12.06
N GLN A 340 -7.20 7.82 -12.82
CA GLN A 340 -6.15 8.78 -12.46
C GLN A 340 -4.79 8.13 -12.15
N LEU A 341 -4.59 6.88 -12.55
CA LEU A 341 -3.32 6.19 -12.36
C LEU A 341 -2.31 6.52 -13.47
N THR A 342 -2.75 6.50 -14.72
CA THR A 342 -1.89 6.64 -15.90
C THR A 342 -2.68 7.15 -17.09
N ASP A 343 -2.12 8.14 -17.76
CA ASP A 343 -2.67 8.66 -19.01
C ASP A 343 -1.94 8.04 -20.22
N VAL A 344 -2.71 7.77 -21.27
CA VAL A 344 -2.24 7.33 -22.59
C VAL A 344 -2.72 8.36 -23.60
N ASN A 345 -1.80 9.03 -24.27
CA ASN A 345 -2.09 10.11 -25.24
C ASN A 345 -2.96 11.24 -24.65
N GLY A 346 -2.70 11.62 -23.40
CA GLY A 346 -3.42 12.71 -22.71
C GLY A 346 -4.79 12.32 -22.15
N GLU A 347 -5.18 11.05 -22.25
CA GLU A 347 -6.43 10.53 -21.70
C GLU A 347 -6.18 9.42 -20.69
N ASP A 348 -7.01 9.36 -19.65
CA ASP A 348 -6.98 8.28 -18.67
C ASP A 348 -7.10 6.90 -19.34
N TYR A 349 -6.16 5.99 -19.03
CA TYR A 349 -6.10 4.65 -19.61
C TYR A 349 -7.43 3.88 -19.51
N THR A 350 -8.20 4.08 -18.43
CA THR A 350 -9.49 3.39 -18.24
C THR A 350 -10.52 3.73 -19.32
N LYS A 351 -10.40 4.86 -20.02
CA LYS A 351 -11.25 5.22 -21.17
C LYS A 351 -11.09 4.25 -22.35
N ARG A 352 -9.93 3.61 -22.49
CA ARG A 352 -9.64 2.64 -23.56
C ARG A 352 -10.40 1.32 -23.38
N ILE A 353 -10.81 1.01 -22.15
CA ILE A 353 -11.53 -0.23 -21.84
C ILE A 353 -12.95 -0.18 -22.41
N SER A 354 -13.34 -1.26 -23.09
CA SER A 354 -14.58 -1.35 -23.85
C SER A 354 -15.83 -1.19 -22.97
N LYS A 355 -16.91 -0.66 -23.57
CA LYS A 355 -18.22 -0.54 -22.90
C LYS A 355 -18.80 -1.92 -22.54
N SER A 356 -18.57 -2.94 -23.38
CA SER A 356 -19.02 -4.31 -23.13
C SER A 356 -18.33 -4.92 -21.90
N ALA A 357 -17.02 -4.76 -21.77
CA ALA A 357 -16.29 -5.20 -20.57
C ALA A 357 -16.82 -4.54 -19.30
N LYS A 358 -17.06 -3.22 -19.33
CA LYS A 358 -17.60 -2.45 -18.20
C LYS A 358 -19.04 -2.81 -17.85
N SER A 359 -19.81 -3.40 -18.77
CA SER A 359 -21.25 -3.66 -18.58
C SER A 359 -21.55 -4.67 -17.45
N PHE A 360 -20.60 -5.54 -17.10
CA PHE A 360 -20.71 -6.47 -15.96
C PHE A 360 -20.42 -5.80 -14.60
N TYR A 361 -20.07 -4.52 -14.60
CA TYR A 361 -19.66 -3.76 -13.42
C TYR A 361 -20.46 -2.45 -13.31
N PRO A 362 -21.80 -2.51 -13.32
CA PRO A 362 -22.61 -1.32 -13.21
C PRO A 362 -22.40 -0.66 -11.84
N ALA A 363 -22.56 0.68 -11.80
CA ALA A 363 -22.47 1.43 -10.56
C ALA A 363 -23.58 1.06 -9.55
N SER A 364 -24.75 0.69 -10.04
CA SER A 364 -25.88 0.17 -9.26
C SER A 364 -26.22 -1.24 -9.69
N THR A 365 -26.90 -2.01 -8.84
CA THR A 365 -27.34 -3.38 -9.14
C THR A 365 -28.11 -3.46 -10.46
N ASN A 366 -27.78 -4.44 -11.30
CA ASN A 366 -28.60 -4.87 -12.43
C ASN A 366 -29.25 -6.23 -12.12
N LYS A 367 -30.33 -6.19 -11.33
CA LYS A 367 -30.98 -7.40 -10.76
C LYS A 367 -31.44 -8.37 -11.83
N ASN A 368 -32.04 -7.88 -12.92
CA ASN A 368 -32.61 -8.72 -13.97
C ASN A 368 -31.52 -9.52 -14.69
N GLU A 369 -30.45 -8.88 -15.13
CA GLU A 369 -29.33 -9.58 -15.76
C GLU A 369 -28.58 -10.46 -14.75
N ALA A 370 -28.42 -10.01 -13.49
CA ALA A 370 -27.81 -10.84 -12.46
C ALA A 370 -28.56 -12.17 -12.27
N VAL A 371 -29.89 -12.13 -12.14
CA VAL A 371 -30.72 -13.34 -11.99
C VAL A 371 -30.67 -14.23 -13.24
N LYS A 372 -30.65 -13.64 -14.44
CA LYS A 372 -30.52 -14.38 -15.70
C LYS A 372 -29.20 -15.16 -15.78
N TYR A 373 -28.08 -14.51 -15.48
CA TYR A 373 -26.78 -15.17 -15.43
C TYR A 373 -26.70 -16.22 -14.31
N MET A 374 -27.31 -15.95 -13.15
CA MET A 374 -27.37 -16.91 -12.05
C MET A 374 -28.11 -18.19 -12.48
N ASN A 375 -29.31 -18.06 -13.07
CA ASN A 375 -30.08 -19.21 -13.55
C ASN A 375 -29.32 -19.99 -14.63
N LYS A 376 -28.61 -19.30 -15.53
CA LYS A 376 -27.77 -19.96 -16.55
C LYS A 376 -26.65 -20.77 -15.90
N GLY A 377 -25.93 -20.19 -14.94
CA GLY A 377 -24.86 -20.89 -14.22
C GLY A 377 -25.37 -22.08 -13.40
N LEU A 378 -26.50 -21.94 -12.71
CA LEU A 378 -27.16 -23.02 -11.98
C LEU A 378 -27.56 -24.19 -12.91
N LYS A 379 -28.14 -23.87 -14.08
CA LYS A 379 -28.50 -24.86 -15.11
C LYS A 379 -27.27 -25.61 -15.65
N GLU A 380 -26.20 -24.88 -15.99
CA GLU A 380 -24.94 -25.48 -16.46
C GLU A 380 -24.30 -26.38 -15.41
N LEU A 381 -24.48 -26.08 -14.13
CA LEU A 381 -23.94 -26.85 -13.01
C LEU A 381 -24.87 -27.97 -12.52
N GLY A 382 -26.11 -28.05 -13.02
CA GLY A 382 -27.10 -29.03 -12.58
C GLY A 382 -27.51 -28.88 -11.11
N VAL A 383 -27.50 -27.67 -10.55
CA VAL A 383 -27.86 -27.41 -9.14
C VAL A 383 -28.95 -26.34 -9.02
N SER A 384 -29.74 -26.39 -7.96
CA SER A 384 -30.79 -25.39 -7.67
C SER A 384 -30.36 -24.31 -6.68
N LYS A 385 -29.38 -24.60 -5.81
CA LYS A 385 -28.84 -23.69 -4.80
C LYS A 385 -27.38 -24.02 -4.46
N PHE A 386 -26.65 -23.05 -3.93
CA PHE A 386 -25.31 -23.23 -3.39
C PHE A 386 -24.99 -22.20 -2.29
N SER A 387 -23.89 -22.43 -1.57
CA SER A 387 -23.39 -21.51 -0.55
C SER A 387 -21.91 -21.21 -0.75
N PHE A 388 -21.48 -20.06 -0.28
CA PHE A 388 -20.06 -19.70 -0.23
C PHE A 388 -19.77 -18.75 0.93
N LYS A 389 -18.48 -18.60 1.24
CA LYS A 389 -17.99 -17.70 2.27
C LYS A 389 -17.22 -16.50 1.69
N ILE A 390 -17.50 -15.31 2.21
CA ILE A 390 -16.74 -14.10 1.90
C ILE A 390 -15.76 -13.83 3.06
N LEU A 391 -14.47 -13.78 2.72
CA LEU A 391 -13.39 -13.44 3.63
C LEU A 391 -12.97 -11.96 3.45
N SER A 392 -12.76 -11.24 4.54
CA SER A 392 -12.25 -9.86 4.53
C SER A 392 -11.44 -9.55 5.80
N ASP A 393 -11.01 -8.30 5.95
CA ASP A 393 -10.29 -7.80 7.13
C ASP A 393 -11.24 -7.45 8.29
N ASP A 394 -10.75 -7.47 9.52
CA ASP A 394 -11.47 -7.19 10.78
C ASP A 394 -11.66 -5.71 11.12
N THR A 395 -11.45 -4.83 10.15
CA THR A 395 -11.72 -3.39 10.24
C THR A 395 -13.21 -3.08 10.11
N ASP A 396 -13.62 -1.88 10.53
CA ASP A 396 -15.01 -1.43 10.36
C ASP A 396 -15.46 -1.45 8.88
N ALA A 397 -14.60 -0.95 7.96
CA ALA A 397 -14.86 -0.98 6.53
C ALA A 397 -14.92 -2.41 5.97
N GLY A 398 -14.06 -3.31 6.47
CA GLY A 398 -14.04 -4.71 6.06
C GLY A 398 -15.33 -5.45 6.42
N LYS A 399 -15.84 -5.24 7.64
CA LYS A 399 -17.11 -5.83 8.13
C LYS A 399 -18.31 -5.31 7.36
N LYS A 400 -18.42 -3.97 7.22
CA LYS A 400 -19.48 -3.33 6.43
C LYS A 400 -19.50 -3.82 4.99
N THR A 401 -18.33 -3.98 4.37
CA THR A 401 -18.24 -4.50 3.00
C THR A 401 -18.79 -5.92 2.91
N THR A 402 -18.41 -6.81 3.82
CA THR A 402 -18.88 -8.20 3.78
C THR A 402 -20.37 -8.33 4.09
N GLU A 403 -20.88 -7.59 5.08
CA GLU A 403 -22.31 -7.56 5.43
C GLU A 403 -23.16 -6.98 4.29
N PHE A 404 -22.68 -5.91 3.64
CA PHE A 404 -23.33 -5.33 2.47
C PHE A 404 -23.41 -6.33 1.32
N LEU A 405 -22.32 -7.04 1.03
CA LEU A 405 -22.27 -8.05 -0.03
C LEU A 405 -23.15 -9.26 0.28
N GLN A 406 -23.16 -9.73 1.54
CA GLN A 406 -24.04 -10.81 2.00
C GLN A 406 -25.51 -10.44 1.75
N SER A 407 -25.95 -9.30 2.29
CA SER A 407 -27.32 -8.80 2.11
C SER A 407 -27.67 -8.59 0.63
N THR A 408 -26.74 -8.05 -0.16
CA THR A 408 -26.94 -7.84 -1.60
C THR A 408 -27.16 -9.14 -2.35
N PHE A 409 -26.34 -10.17 -2.11
CA PHE A 409 -26.47 -11.44 -2.82
C PHE A 409 -27.70 -12.22 -2.37
N GLU A 410 -27.99 -12.27 -1.08
CA GLU A 410 -29.16 -12.99 -0.56
C GLU A 410 -30.47 -12.31 -0.99
N SER A 411 -30.56 -10.98 -0.98
CA SER A 411 -31.75 -10.25 -1.47
C SER A 411 -31.93 -10.31 -2.99
N THR A 412 -30.83 -10.44 -3.75
CA THR A 412 -30.88 -10.53 -5.22
C THR A 412 -31.29 -11.93 -5.68
N PHE A 413 -30.75 -12.97 -5.06
CA PHE A 413 -30.89 -14.36 -5.53
C PHE A 413 -31.83 -15.22 -4.68
N GLY A 414 -32.26 -14.75 -3.51
CA GLY A 414 -33.15 -15.47 -2.60
C GLY A 414 -32.56 -16.80 -2.15
N ASN A 415 -33.38 -17.83 -2.10
CA ASN A 415 -33.00 -19.18 -1.65
C ASN A 415 -31.97 -19.92 -2.53
N LYS A 416 -31.58 -19.36 -3.68
CA LYS A 416 -30.57 -19.94 -4.59
C LYS A 416 -29.15 -19.77 -4.07
N VAL A 417 -28.90 -18.76 -3.25
CA VAL A 417 -27.56 -18.42 -2.75
C VAL A 417 -27.62 -18.15 -1.26
N SER A 418 -26.80 -18.85 -0.48
CA SER A 418 -26.56 -18.55 0.93
C SER A 418 -25.13 -18.05 1.12
N VAL A 419 -24.96 -16.94 1.83
CA VAL A 419 -23.65 -16.30 2.00
C VAL A 419 -23.31 -16.24 3.48
N SER A 420 -22.10 -16.68 3.83
CA SER A 420 -21.53 -16.45 5.15
C SER A 420 -20.33 -15.51 5.05
N VAL A 421 -20.05 -14.76 6.12
CA VAL A 421 -18.93 -13.81 6.15
C VAL A 421 -17.94 -14.16 7.25
N GLN A 422 -16.67 -13.84 7.03
CA GLN A 422 -15.64 -13.90 8.06
C GLN A 422 -14.64 -12.77 7.88
N ASN A 423 -14.37 -12.07 8.97
CA ASN A 423 -13.43 -10.96 9.03
C ASN A 423 -12.28 -11.34 9.96
N LEU A 424 -11.05 -11.24 9.48
CA LEU A 424 -9.85 -11.67 10.21
C LEU A 424 -8.82 -10.53 10.29
N PRO A 425 -7.90 -10.57 11.27
CA PRO A 425 -6.73 -9.70 11.24
C PRO A 425 -5.99 -9.80 9.90
N PHE A 426 -5.54 -8.67 9.38
CA PHE A 426 -5.00 -8.52 8.02
C PHE A 426 -3.93 -9.57 7.67
N LYS A 427 -2.96 -9.78 8.56
CA LYS A 427 -1.90 -10.79 8.41
C LYS A 427 -2.47 -12.21 8.25
N THR A 428 -3.48 -12.55 9.05
CA THR A 428 -4.15 -13.87 8.99
C THR A 428 -4.94 -14.02 7.71
N ARG A 429 -5.66 -12.97 7.27
CA ARG A 429 -6.38 -12.97 6.00
C ARG A 429 -5.44 -13.15 4.80
N LEU A 430 -4.29 -12.46 4.78
CA LEU A 430 -3.25 -12.61 3.75
C LEU A 430 -2.72 -14.05 3.69
N SER A 431 -2.42 -14.65 4.85
CA SER A 431 -1.95 -16.04 4.95
C SER A 431 -2.99 -17.03 4.39
N ARG A 432 -4.27 -16.91 4.82
CA ARG A 432 -5.35 -17.77 4.31
C ARG A 432 -5.58 -17.61 2.81
N SER A 433 -5.53 -16.37 2.30
CA SER A 433 -5.69 -16.10 0.87
C SER A 433 -4.54 -16.71 0.06
N THR A 434 -3.30 -16.58 0.55
CA THR A 434 -2.12 -17.20 -0.07
C THR A 434 -2.22 -18.72 -0.12
N ALA A 435 -2.73 -19.35 0.94
CA ALA A 435 -2.97 -20.79 1.01
C ALA A 435 -4.20 -21.27 0.20
N GLY A 436 -4.95 -20.35 -0.43
CA GLY A 436 -6.18 -20.69 -1.14
C GLY A 436 -7.30 -21.15 -0.20
N ASN A 437 -7.32 -20.69 1.05
CA ASN A 437 -8.31 -21.03 2.08
C ASN A 437 -9.42 -19.98 2.17
N PHE A 438 -10.14 -19.82 1.07
CA PHE A 438 -11.28 -18.90 0.90
C PHE A 438 -12.15 -19.36 -0.29
N ASP A 439 -13.44 -18.98 -0.33
CA ASP A 439 -14.25 -19.07 -1.55
C ASP A 439 -14.17 -17.75 -2.32
N ILE A 440 -14.57 -16.66 -1.66
CA ILE A 440 -14.40 -15.29 -2.13
C ILE A 440 -13.58 -14.53 -1.08
N VAL A 441 -12.63 -13.72 -1.52
CA VAL A 441 -11.93 -12.78 -0.64
C VAL A 441 -12.04 -11.36 -1.19
N VAL A 442 -12.44 -10.43 -0.32
CA VAL A 442 -12.33 -8.99 -0.59
C VAL A 442 -10.85 -8.63 -0.51
N SER A 443 -10.29 -8.25 -1.64
CA SER A 443 -8.89 -7.86 -1.77
C SER A 443 -8.80 -6.39 -2.18
N GLY A 444 -7.71 -5.73 -1.80
CA GLY A 444 -7.34 -4.41 -2.28
C GLY A 444 -5.94 -4.47 -2.88
N TRP A 445 -5.74 -3.77 -4.00
CA TRP A 445 -4.41 -3.57 -4.56
C TRP A 445 -4.15 -2.10 -4.79
N SER A 446 -3.05 -1.59 -4.25
CA SER A 446 -2.52 -0.26 -4.56
C SER A 446 -1.41 -0.43 -5.58
N ALA A 447 -1.35 0.44 -6.58
CA ALA A 447 -0.34 0.31 -7.63
C ALA A 447 1.08 0.42 -7.03
N ASP A 448 1.94 -0.57 -7.30
CA ASP A 448 3.35 -0.52 -6.90
C ASP A 448 4.06 0.64 -7.62
N PHE A 449 3.66 0.88 -8.87
CA PHE A 449 4.07 1.97 -9.75
C PHE A 449 2.91 2.41 -10.66
N ALA A 450 2.98 3.65 -11.16
CA ALA A 450 1.96 4.24 -12.03
C ALA A 450 2.02 3.63 -13.45
N ASP A 451 1.46 2.43 -13.60
CA ASP A 451 1.24 1.72 -14.87
C ASP A 451 0.17 0.61 -14.69
N PRO A 452 -0.73 0.39 -15.67
CA PRO A 452 -1.76 -0.67 -15.62
C PRO A 452 -1.21 -2.08 -15.39
N ILE A 453 0.02 -2.38 -15.85
CA ILE A 453 0.63 -3.70 -15.63
C ILE A 453 0.75 -4.06 -14.14
N SER A 454 0.80 -3.07 -13.24
CA SER A 454 0.82 -3.32 -11.79
C SER A 454 -0.46 -4.00 -11.29
N PHE A 455 -1.58 -3.88 -12.00
CA PHE A 455 -2.84 -4.57 -11.71
C PHE A 455 -3.01 -5.83 -12.56
N LEU A 456 -2.71 -5.73 -13.85
CA LEU A 456 -3.01 -6.80 -14.79
C LEU A 456 -2.04 -8.00 -14.64
N ASP A 457 -0.79 -7.78 -14.26
CA ASP A 457 0.14 -8.89 -14.11
C ASP A 457 -0.26 -9.88 -12.99
N LEU A 458 -1.01 -9.39 -11.99
CA LEU A 458 -1.49 -10.15 -10.84
C LEU A 458 -2.37 -11.33 -11.22
N PHE A 459 -3.08 -11.26 -12.36
CA PHE A 459 -4.04 -12.28 -12.78
C PHE A 459 -3.54 -13.17 -13.91
N THR A 460 -2.24 -13.11 -14.21
CA THR A 460 -1.62 -14.15 -15.03
C THR A 460 -1.68 -15.49 -14.30
N SER A 461 -1.82 -16.59 -15.04
CA SER A 461 -2.14 -17.91 -14.48
C SER A 461 -1.12 -18.43 -13.45
N THR A 462 0.12 -17.95 -13.50
CA THR A 462 1.22 -18.36 -12.61
C THR A 462 1.59 -17.33 -11.55
N ASN A 463 0.97 -16.15 -11.54
CA ASN A 463 1.31 -15.10 -10.58
C ASN A 463 0.93 -15.52 -9.15
N PRO A 464 1.82 -15.35 -8.16
CA PRO A 464 1.50 -15.63 -6.76
C PRO A 464 0.30 -14.85 -6.21
N GLU A 465 0.01 -13.64 -6.72
CA GLU A 465 -1.13 -12.81 -6.33
C GLU A 465 -2.46 -13.25 -6.93
N ASN A 466 -2.44 -14.12 -7.94
CA ASN A 466 -3.61 -14.84 -8.41
C ASN A 466 -3.99 -15.93 -7.41
N LYS A 467 -4.51 -15.51 -6.24
CA LYS A 467 -4.84 -16.40 -5.13
C LYS A 467 -5.96 -17.37 -5.50
N GLY A 468 -6.89 -16.91 -6.35
CA GLY A 468 -8.03 -17.68 -6.83
C GLY A 468 -7.72 -18.65 -7.97
N LYS A 469 -6.52 -18.57 -8.54
CA LYS A 469 -6.03 -19.40 -9.66
C LYS A 469 -6.91 -19.31 -10.91
N TRP A 470 -7.39 -18.10 -11.22
CA TRP A 470 -8.05 -17.82 -12.49
C TRP A 470 -7.06 -18.01 -13.65
N LYS A 471 -7.52 -18.51 -14.79
CA LYS A 471 -6.66 -18.80 -15.94
C LYS A 471 -7.33 -18.38 -17.23
N ASN A 472 -6.55 -17.75 -18.11
CA ASN A 472 -6.96 -17.45 -19.48
C ASN A 472 -5.69 -17.32 -20.36
N THR A 473 -5.55 -18.18 -21.35
CA THR A 473 -4.33 -18.25 -22.18
C THR A 473 -4.14 -17.01 -23.05
N SER A 474 -5.21 -16.44 -23.58
CA SER A 474 -5.16 -15.18 -24.35
C SER A 474 -4.76 -14.00 -23.47
N TYR A 475 -5.27 -13.94 -22.23
CA TYR A 475 -4.84 -12.95 -21.24
C TYR A 475 -3.34 -13.06 -20.94
N ASP A 476 -2.87 -14.26 -20.58
CA ASP A 476 -1.47 -14.52 -20.28
C ASP A 476 -0.56 -14.10 -21.43
N LYS A 477 -0.95 -14.43 -22.67
CA LYS A 477 -0.23 -14.04 -23.88
C LYS A 477 -0.16 -12.52 -24.03
N LEU A 478 -1.28 -11.81 -23.90
CA LEU A 478 -1.31 -10.35 -24.04
C LEU A 478 -0.45 -9.66 -22.99
N ILE A 479 -0.49 -10.15 -21.74
CA ILE A 479 0.37 -9.63 -20.68
C ILE A 479 1.85 -9.89 -20.99
N ALA A 480 2.22 -11.09 -21.44
CA ALA A 480 3.59 -11.41 -21.85
C ALA A 480 4.07 -10.56 -23.05
N ASP A 481 3.23 -10.39 -24.08
CA ASP A 481 3.52 -9.57 -25.26
C ASP A 481 3.71 -8.10 -24.87
N SER A 482 2.87 -7.57 -23.96
CA SER A 482 2.98 -6.19 -23.45
C SER A 482 4.30 -5.90 -22.71
N LYS A 483 4.93 -6.95 -22.15
CA LYS A 483 6.23 -6.86 -21.44
C LYS A 483 7.43 -6.96 -22.37
N THR A 484 7.25 -7.34 -23.64
CA THR A 484 8.34 -7.67 -24.57
C THR A 484 8.32 -6.83 -25.84
N THR A 485 7.16 -6.28 -26.24
CA THR A 485 7.03 -5.43 -27.41
C THR A 485 7.89 -4.16 -27.33
N ALA A 486 8.50 -3.76 -28.45
CA ALA A 486 9.20 -2.49 -28.60
C ALA A 486 8.26 -1.32 -28.95
N SER A 487 7.04 -1.61 -29.39
CA SER A 487 6.05 -0.58 -29.76
C SER A 487 5.21 -0.18 -28.55
N THR A 488 5.31 1.09 -28.17
CA THR A 488 4.49 1.69 -27.10
C THR A 488 3.00 1.58 -27.40
N SER A 489 2.59 1.82 -28.66
CA SER A 489 1.17 1.71 -29.05
C SER A 489 0.66 0.29 -28.89
N LYS A 490 1.40 -0.69 -29.42
CA LYS A 490 1.06 -2.12 -29.30
C LYS A 490 0.98 -2.55 -27.83
N ARG A 491 1.89 -2.07 -26.97
CA ARG A 491 1.84 -2.34 -25.54
C ARG A 491 0.51 -1.89 -24.93
N TRP A 492 0.08 -0.67 -25.22
CA TRP A 492 -1.19 -0.15 -24.70
C TRP A 492 -2.39 -0.94 -25.23
N ASP A 493 -2.39 -1.33 -26.50
CA ASP A 493 -3.44 -2.17 -27.07
C ASP A 493 -3.50 -3.55 -26.40
N ASP A 494 -2.33 -4.17 -26.15
CA ASP A 494 -2.26 -5.48 -25.50
C ASP A 494 -2.78 -5.42 -24.05
N LEU A 495 -2.41 -4.38 -23.28
CA LEU A 495 -2.93 -4.14 -21.93
C LEU A 495 -4.45 -3.90 -21.93
N THR A 496 -4.95 -3.06 -22.84
CA THR A 496 -6.38 -2.77 -22.99
C THR A 496 -7.16 -4.05 -23.28
N LYS A 497 -6.70 -4.87 -24.23
CA LYS A 497 -7.33 -6.15 -24.57
C LYS A 497 -7.28 -7.15 -23.42
N ALA A 498 -6.18 -7.19 -22.68
CA ALA A 498 -6.05 -8.06 -21.51
C ALA A 498 -7.09 -7.69 -20.45
N GLU A 499 -7.21 -6.41 -20.11
CA GLU A 499 -8.22 -5.97 -19.14
C GLU A 499 -9.66 -6.20 -19.63
N ASP A 500 -9.95 -5.98 -20.92
CA ASP A 500 -11.23 -6.35 -21.51
C ASP A 500 -11.54 -7.86 -21.33
N ILE A 501 -10.56 -8.75 -21.54
CA ILE A 501 -10.74 -10.19 -21.32
C ILE A 501 -11.02 -10.49 -19.84
N LEU A 502 -10.23 -9.91 -18.93
CA LEU A 502 -10.39 -10.11 -17.49
C LEU A 502 -11.79 -9.72 -17.03
N LEU A 503 -12.26 -8.56 -17.48
CA LEU A 503 -13.56 -7.99 -17.13
C LEU A 503 -14.72 -8.76 -17.78
N ASN A 504 -14.64 -9.09 -19.08
CA ASN A 504 -15.68 -9.85 -19.78
C ASN A 504 -15.87 -11.28 -19.22
N ASN A 505 -14.81 -11.86 -18.64
CA ASN A 505 -14.82 -13.19 -18.01
C ASN A 505 -15.04 -13.13 -16.49
N VAL A 506 -15.15 -11.92 -15.93
CA VAL A 506 -15.23 -11.66 -14.50
C VAL A 506 -14.20 -12.50 -13.75
N GLY A 507 -12.93 -12.42 -14.17
CA GLY A 507 -11.82 -13.09 -13.47
C GLY A 507 -11.68 -12.56 -12.04
N VAL A 508 -12.00 -11.28 -11.86
CA VAL A 508 -12.27 -10.62 -10.59
C VAL A 508 -13.48 -9.69 -10.70
N ALA A 509 -14.01 -9.25 -9.56
CA ALA A 509 -15.06 -8.24 -9.54
C ALA A 509 -14.63 -6.95 -8.81
N PRO A 510 -14.16 -5.92 -9.53
CA PRO A 510 -13.96 -4.59 -8.98
C PRO A 510 -15.20 -4.08 -8.25
N LEU A 511 -14.98 -3.50 -7.06
CA LEU A 511 -16.00 -2.93 -6.18
C LEU A 511 -15.89 -1.40 -6.21
N TYR A 512 -14.72 -0.88 -5.84
CA TYR A 512 -14.49 0.57 -5.79
C TYR A 512 -13.01 0.94 -5.93
N TYR A 513 -12.76 2.12 -6.50
CA TYR A 513 -11.47 2.80 -6.42
C TYR A 513 -11.37 3.47 -5.04
N ASN A 514 -10.31 3.17 -4.30
CA ASN A 514 -10.19 3.60 -2.92
C ASN A 514 -9.67 5.04 -2.82
N THR A 515 -10.49 5.85 -2.18
CA THR A 515 -10.20 7.21 -1.81
C THR A 515 -10.64 7.40 -0.37
N ASN A 516 -9.72 7.87 0.48
CA ASN A 516 -9.95 8.04 1.91
C ASN A 516 -10.14 9.52 2.24
N ALA A 517 -11.19 9.86 2.99
CA ALA A 517 -11.26 11.14 3.67
C ALA A 517 -10.49 11.05 4.98
N ALA A 518 -9.79 12.13 5.32
CA ALA A 518 -9.00 12.21 6.54
C ALA A 518 -8.97 13.63 7.09
N LEU A 519 -8.60 13.74 8.36
CA LEU A 519 -8.10 14.97 8.94
C LEU A 519 -6.60 14.84 9.20
N ILE A 520 -5.84 15.84 8.77
CA ILE A 520 -4.45 16.06 9.15
C ILE A 520 -4.39 17.39 9.89
N ARG A 521 -3.69 17.43 11.03
CA ARG A 521 -3.51 18.66 11.79
C ARG A 521 -2.94 19.76 10.89
N PRO A 522 -3.55 20.96 10.82
CA PRO A 522 -3.10 22.02 9.91
C PRO A 522 -1.69 22.53 10.18
N THR A 523 -1.12 22.25 11.35
CA THR A 523 0.28 22.54 11.71
C THR A 523 1.26 21.57 11.05
N VAL A 524 0.83 20.39 10.64
CA VAL A 524 1.64 19.40 9.93
C VAL A 524 1.76 19.80 8.46
N LYS A 525 2.99 19.87 7.97
CA LYS A 525 3.35 20.29 6.62
C LYS A 525 4.21 19.24 5.95
N ASP A 526 4.17 19.22 4.62
CA ASP A 526 4.96 18.36 3.73
C ASP A 526 4.90 16.85 4.01
N VAL A 527 3.81 16.42 4.64
CA VAL A 527 3.37 15.02 4.66
C VAL A 527 2.47 14.76 3.46
N TYR A 528 2.72 13.69 2.71
CA TYR A 528 1.92 13.30 1.55
C TYR A 528 1.90 11.78 1.39
N GLN A 529 0.92 11.27 0.64
CA GLN A 529 0.87 9.87 0.24
C GLN A 529 1.26 9.68 -1.22
N ASN A 530 1.97 8.59 -1.47
CA ASN A 530 2.23 8.06 -2.79
C ASN A 530 1.62 6.66 -2.85
N ARG A 531 0.51 6.51 -3.59
CA ARG A 531 -0.15 5.22 -3.82
C ARG A 531 -0.46 4.46 -2.51
N GLY A 532 -0.95 5.22 -1.53
CA GLY A 532 -1.30 4.77 -0.18
C GLY A 532 -0.15 4.59 0.82
N THR A 533 1.09 4.86 0.43
CA THR A 533 2.25 4.92 1.35
C THR A 533 2.53 6.36 1.76
N TRP A 534 2.64 6.63 3.06
CA TRP A 534 3.03 7.95 3.56
C TRP A 534 4.50 8.23 3.32
N ASN A 535 4.85 9.49 3.07
CA ASN A 535 6.23 9.97 3.08
C ASN A 535 6.37 11.08 4.12
N PHE A 536 7.26 10.86 5.09
CA PHE A 536 7.53 11.80 6.19
C PHE A 536 8.92 12.43 6.13
N LYS A 537 9.72 12.17 5.08
CA LYS A 537 11.12 12.62 5.01
C LYS A 537 11.22 14.13 5.23
N ASP A 538 10.40 14.89 4.52
CA ASP A 538 10.44 16.35 4.51
C ASP A 538 9.35 16.97 5.40
N ALA A 539 8.54 16.13 6.07
CA ALA A 539 7.45 16.58 6.91
C ALA A 539 7.97 17.37 8.12
N TYR A 540 7.20 18.35 8.58
CA TYR A 540 7.51 19.15 9.76
C TYR A 540 6.24 19.68 10.44
N ILE A 541 6.39 20.18 11.67
CA ILE A 541 5.32 20.84 12.43
C ILE A 541 5.66 22.32 12.51
N LYS A 542 4.73 23.18 12.06
CA LYS A 542 4.85 24.64 12.12
C LYS A 542 4.60 25.18 13.52
#